data_AF-A0A3N5ZVH3-F1
#
_entry.id   AF-A0A3N5ZVH3-F1
#
_cell.length_a   1.000
_cell.length_b   1.000
_cell.length_c   1.000
_cell.angle_alpha   90.00
_cell.angle_beta   90.00
_cell.angle_gamma   90.00
#
_symmetry.space_group_name_H-M   'P 1'
#
loop_
_entity.id
_entity.type
_entity.pdbx_description
1 polymer ?
#
loop_
_entity_poly.entity_id
_entity_poly.type
_entity_poly.pdbx_seq_one_letter_code
_entity_poly.pdbx_strand_id
1 'polypeptide(L)'
;ARCETRKNSRLLVRYFREIAKAADSYTSSLGRLQRLDYQTLVNSICAWLNFSIYEKQRLLEVEDLRQRGESVLEILRGHVYDVRLISQFRHLQPEDSRFN
;
A
#
# COMPACT_ATOMS: atom_id res chain seq x y z
N ALA A 1 15.00 15.72 -8.44
CA ALA A 1 13.59 15.96 -8.03
C ALA A 1 12.56 15.24 -8.92
N ARG A 2 12.24 15.70 -10.15
CA ARG A 2 11.14 15.13 -10.97
C ARG A 2 11.31 13.65 -11.41
N CYS A 3 12.54 13.18 -11.59
CA CYS A 3 12.82 11.78 -11.95
C CYS A 3 12.48 10.82 -10.79
N GLU A 4 12.70 11.28 -9.58
CA GLU A 4 12.61 10.48 -8.36
C GLU A 4 11.16 10.27 -7.92
N THR A 5 10.33 11.32 -8.01
CA THR A 5 8.89 11.22 -7.78
C THR A 5 8.22 10.29 -8.80
N ARG A 6 8.65 10.27 -10.07
CA ARG A 6 8.16 9.29 -11.06
C ARG A 6 8.53 7.86 -10.71
N LYS A 7 9.77 7.62 -10.24
CA LYS A 7 10.21 6.31 -9.77
C LYS A 7 9.36 5.86 -8.58
N ASN A 8 9.19 6.74 -7.59
CA ASN A 8 8.39 6.45 -6.40
C ASN A 8 6.91 6.20 -6.76
N SER A 9 6.33 6.98 -7.67
CA SER A 9 4.95 6.75 -8.17
C SER A 9 4.76 5.32 -8.71
N ARG A 10 5.72 4.85 -9.53
CA ARG A 10 5.66 3.49 -10.09
C ARG A 10 5.76 2.42 -9.01
N LEU A 11 6.63 2.62 -8.02
CA LEU A 11 6.80 1.68 -6.91
C LEU A 11 5.58 1.66 -5.99
N LEU A 12 5.00 2.83 -5.67
CA LEU A 12 3.77 2.98 -4.90
C LEU A 12 2.62 2.20 -5.55
N VAL A 13 2.39 2.41 -6.85
CA VAL A 13 1.35 1.67 -7.60
C VAL A 13 1.63 0.16 -7.60
N ARG A 14 2.90 -0.25 -7.77
CA ARG A 14 3.28 -1.66 -7.79
C ARG A 14 2.96 -2.35 -6.46
N TYR A 15 3.43 -1.79 -5.34
CA TYR A 15 3.22 -2.40 -4.03
C TYR A 15 1.76 -2.34 -3.60
N PHE A 16 1.07 -1.24 -3.88
CA PHE A 16 -0.35 -1.14 -3.62
C PHE A 16 -1.16 -2.21 -4.38
N ARG A 17 -0.82 -2.50 -5.64
CA ARG A 17 -1.45 -3.60 -6.40
C ARG A 17 -1.20 -4.97 -5.81
N GLU A 18 0.01 -5.24 -5.30
CA GLU A 18 0.30 -6.51 -4.64
C GLU A 18 -0.55 -6.71 -3.38
N ILE A 19 -0.68 -5.68 -2.55
CA ILE A 19 -1.55 -5.72 -1.36
C ILE A 19 -3.02 -5.89 -1.75
N ALA A 20 -3.51 -5.08 -2.69
CA ALA A 20 -4.90 -5.14 -3.14
C ALA A 20 -5.26 -6.53 -3.72
N LYS A 21 -4.33 -7.16 -4.44
CA LYS A 21 -4.49 -8.52 -4.97
C LYS A 21 -4.59 -9.55 -3.83
N ALA A 22 -3.79 -9.41 -2.78
CA ALA A 22 -3.82 -10.35 -1.66
C ALA A 22 -5.07 -10.22 -0.79
N ALA A 23 -5.67 -9.03 -0.74
CA ALA A 23 -6.93 -8.75 -0.06
C ALA A 23 -8.18 -9.09 -0.90
N ASP A 24 -8.01 -9.74 -2.06
CA ASP A 24 -9.05 -9.98 -3.09
C ASP A 24 -9.87 -8.73 -3.44
N SER A 25 -9.31 -7.55 -3.16
CA SER A 25 -9.93 -6.25 -3.30
C SER A 25 -9.53 -5.66 -4.65
N TYR A 26 -9.91 -6.33 -5.73
CA TYR A 26 -9.66 -5.84 -7.08
C TYR A 26 -10.70 -4.80 -7.47
N THR A 27 -10.37 -3.52 -7.31
CA THR A 27 -11.22 -2.42 -7.78
C THR A 27 -10.74 -1.91 -9.13
N SER A 28 -11.67 -1.68 -10.07
CA SER A 28 -11.41 -1.07 -11.38
C SER A 28 -10.74 0.33 -11.30
N SER A 29 -10.66 0.92 -10.10
CA SER A 29 -9.93 2.16 -9.80
C SER A 29 -8.40 1.97 -9.77
N LEU A 30 -7.87 0.76 -9.53
CA LEU A 30 -6.42 0.45 -9.57
C LEU A 30 -5.77 0.72 -10.93
N GLY A 31 -6.55 0.65 -12.01
CA GLY A 31 -6.11 0.99 -13.37
C GLY A 31 -5.87 2.50 -13.55
N ARG A 32 -6.58 3.34 -12.78
CA ARG A 32 -6.50 4.82 -12.89
C ARG A 32 -5.36 5.41 -12.07
N LEU A 33 -4.84 4.70 -11.06
CA LEU A 33 -3.77 5.17 -10.18
C LEU A 33 -2.49 5.61 -10.92
N GLN A 34 -2.17 4.98 -12.06
CA GLN A 34 -0.98 5.33 -12.85
C GLN A 34 -1.09 6.70 -13.54
N ARG A 35 -2.30 7.25 -13.67
CA ARG A 35 -2.57 8.53 -14.33
C ARG A 35 -2.71 9.68 -13.33
N LEU A 36 -2.73 9.39 -12.02
CA LEU A 36 -2.84 10.41 -10.99
C LEU A 36 -1.51 11.17 -10.85
N ASP A 37 -1.61 12.44 -10.49
CA ASP A 37 -0.46 13.19 -10.02
C ASP A 37 0.07 12.58 -8.69
N TYR A 38 1.32 12.88 -8.36
CA TYR A 38 1.99 12.25 -7.22
C TYR A 38 1.29 12.51 -5.89
N GLN A 39 0.72 13.71 -5.70
CA GLN A 39 0.04 14.08 -4.46
C GLN A 39 -1.25 13.29 -4.30
N THR A 40 -2.08 13.29 -5.33
CA THR A 40 -3.34 12.54 -5.34
C THR A 40 -3.08 11.04 -5.19
N LEU A 41 -2.03 10.50 -5.81
CA LEU A 41 -1.64 9.11 -5.67
C LEU A 41 -1.32 8.76 -4.21
N VAL A 42 -0.43 9.53 -3.56
CA VAL A 42 -0.03 9.30 -2.17
C VAL A 42 -1.24 9.35 -1.25
N ASN A 43 -2.07 10.40 -1.37
CA ASN A 43 -3.27 10.55 -0.54
C ASN A 43 -4.28 9.42 -0.76
N SER A 44 -4.49 8.99 -2.01
CA SER A 44 -5.42 7.90 -2.32
C SER A 44 -4.97 6.58 -1.70
N ILE A 45 -3.66 6.30 -1.75
CA ILE A 45 -3.07 5.11 -1.11
C ILE A 45 -3.24 5.19 0.40
N CYS A 46 -2.98 6.34 1.01
CA CYS A 46 -3.18 6.54 2.45
C CYS A 46 -4.63 6.34 2.90
N ALA A 47 -5.60 6.75 2.07
CA ALA A 47 -7.01 6.55 2.37
C ALA A 47 -7.46 5.09 2.24
N TRP A 48 -6.84 4.34 1.32
CA TRP A 48 -7.15 2.94 1.08
C TRP A 48 -6.52 1.98 2.10
N LEU A 49 -5.30 2.29 2.52
CA LEU A 49 -4.59 1.45 3.47
C LEU A 49 -5.09 1.72 4.88
N ASN A 50 -5.41 0.65 5.59
CA ASN A 50 -5.76 0.75 7.00
C ASN A 50 -4.50 0.90 7.86
N PHE A 51 -3.81 2.04 7.73
CA PHE A 51 -2.66 2.37 8.54
C PHE A 51 -3.01 2.41 10.03
N SER A 52 -2.06 2.00 10.86
CA SER A 52 -2.14 2.19 12.30
C SER A 52 -2.28 3.68 12.65
N ILE A 53 -2.82 3.97 13.84
CA ILE A 53 -2.95 5.36 14.32
C ILE A 53 -1.57 6.05 14.34
N TYR A 54 -0.54 5.34 14.76
CA TYR A 54 0.83 5.84 14.79
C TYR A 54 1.35 6.22 13.40
N GLU A 55 1.14 5.37 12.39
CA GLU A 55 1.57 5.67 11.01
C GLU A 55 0.80 6.85 10.42
N LYS A 56 -0.51 6.95 10.69
CA LYS A 56 -1.34 8.08 10.25
C LYS A 56 -0.80 9.39 10.83
N GLN A 57 -0.49 9.41 12.13
CA GLN A 57 0.03 10.59 12.79
C GLN A 57 1.41 10.99 12.24
N ARG A 58 2.33 10.02 12.09
CA ARG A 58 3.64 10.25 11.48
C ARG A 58 3.52 10.83 10.06
N LEU A 59 2.59 10.34 9.25
CA LEU A 59 2.39 10.83 7.88
C LEU A 59 1.79 12.24 7.81
N LEU A 60 1.00 12.64 8.82
CA LEU A 60 0.45 14.00 8.92
C LEU A 60 1.52 15.03 9.28
N GLU A 61 2.50 14.64 10.08
CA GLU A 61 3.61 15.50 10.53
C GLU A 61 4.66 15.77 9.44
N VAL A 62 4.70 14.97 8.37
CA VAL A 62 5.64 15.17 7.26
C VAL A 62 5.08 16.19 6.28
N GLU A 63 5.56 17.42 6.33
CA GLU A 63 5.12 18.51 5.44
C GLU A 63 5.57 18.33 3.98
N ASP A 64 6.77 17.80 3.76
CA ASP A 64 7.31 17.58 2.42
C ASP A 64 6.64 16.38 1.74
N LEU A 65 5.96 16.64 0.62
CA LEU A 65 5.22 15.62 -0.12
C LEU A 65 6.11 14.46 -0.59
N ARG A 66 7.37 14.73 -0.91
CA ARG A 66 8.28 13.69 -1.39
C ARG A 66 8.66 12.76 -0.25
N GLN A 67 9.07 13.30 0.90
CA GLN A 67 9.34 12.53 2.11
C GLN A 67 8.12 11.75 2.57
N ARG A 68 6.93 12.34 2.46
CA ARG A 68 5.66 11.66 2.78
C ARG A 68 5.46 10.45 1.87
N GLY A 69 5.65 10.61 0.56
CA GLY A 69 5.54 9.49 -0.38
C GLY A 69 6.62 8.41 -0.20
N GLU A 70 7.83 8.78 0.22
CA GLU A 70 8.88 7.82 0.61
C GLU A 70 8.47 7.04 1.86
N SER A 71 7.95 7.72 2.88
CA SER A 71 7.42 7.08 4.11
C SER A 71 6.28 6.11 3.80
N VAL A 72 5.34 6.48 2.93
CA VAL A 72 4.25 5.61 2.48
C VAL A 72 4.80 4.39 1.74
N LEU A 73 5.85 4.58 0.93
CA LEU A 73 6.49 3.48 0.21
C LEU A 73 7.15 2.46 1.14
N GLU A 74 7.76 2.93 2.25
CA GLU A 74 8.33 2.05 3.27
C GLU A 74 7.26 1.22 3.98
N ILE A 75 6.15 1.86 4.39
CA ILE A 75 5.02 1.15 5.01
C ILE A 75 4.46 0.09 4.06
N LEU A 76 4.23 0.48 2.79
CA LEU A 76 3.78 -0.43 1.74
C LEU A 76 4.72 -1.62 1.56
N ARG A 77 6.04 -1.42 1.62
CA ARG A 77 7.02 -2.50 1.51
C ARG A 77 6.89 -3.49 2.67
N GLY A 78 6.69 -2.99 3.89
CA GLY A 78 6.40 -3.81 5.07
C GLY A 78 5.16 -4.67 4.87
N HIS A 79 4.04 -4.05 4.48
CA HIS A 79 2.81 -4.79 4.22
C HIS A 79 2.92 -5.83 3.10
N VAL A 80 3.65 -5.53 2.02
CA VAL A 80 3.92 -6.52 0.96
C VAL A 80 4.71 -7.71 1.51
N TYR A 81 5.68 -7.47 2.39
CA TYR A 81 6.42 -8.55 3.03
C TYR A 81 5.50 -9.43 3.89
N ASP A 82 4.67 -8.82 4.73
CA ASP A 82 3.70 -9.54 5.57
C ASP A 82 2.72 -10.36 4.74
N VAL A 83 2.17 -9.75 3.68
CA VAL A 83 1.27 -10.42 2.74
C VAL A 83 1.93 -11.64 2.10
N ARG A 84 3.19 -11.51 1.66
CA ARG A 84 3.94 -12.63 1.07
C ARG A 84 4.21 -13.72 2.09
N LEU A 85 4.55 -13.35 3.32
CA LEU A 85 4.77 -14.29 4.42
C LEU A 85 3.48 -15.07 4.74
N ILE A 86 2.37 -14.37 4.94
CA ILE A 86 1.06 -14.99 5.18
C ILE A 86 0.68 -15.90 4.01
N SER A 87 0.89 -15.45 2.77
CA SER A 87 0.61 -16.26 1.58
C SER A 87 1.43 -17.54 1.53
N GLN A 88 2.67 -17.55 2.04
CA GLN A 88 3.48 -18.77 2.12
C GLN A 88 2.89 -19.77 3.10
N PHE A 89 2.32 -19.30 4.22
CA PHE A 89 1.72 -20.14 5.25
C PHE A 89 0.21 -20.36 5.10
N ARG A 90 -0.42 -19.86 4.02
CA ARG A 90 -1.86 -20.02 3.78
C ARG A 90 -2.30 -21.48 3.75
N HIS A 91 -1.43 -22.39 3.33
CA HIS A 91 -1.67 -23.85 3.34
C HIS A 91 -1.73 -24.47 4.74
N LEU A 92 -1.29 -23.76 5.79
CA LEU A 92 -1.40 -24.18 7.18
C LEU A 92 -2.69 -23.69 7.84
N GLN A 93 -3.47 -22.84 7.15
CA GLN A 93 -4.74 -22.36 7.66
C GLN A 93 -5.76 -23.52 7.56
N PRO A 94 -6.31 -24.01 8.67
CA PRO A 94 -7.24 -25.14 8.63
C PRO A 94 -8.48 -24.77 7.81
N GLU A 95 -8.90 -25.65 6.90
CA GLU A 95 -10.09 -25.46 6.04
C GLU A 95 -11.41 -25.51 6.83
N ASP A 96 -11.38 -25.95 8.09
CA ASP A 96 -12.59 -26.24 8.85
C ASP A 96 -13.22 -24.99 9.49
N SER A 97 -14.26 -24.51 8.81
CA SER A 97 -15.24 -23.54 9.30
C SER A 97 -16.23 -24.14 10.34
N ARG A 98 -15.88 -25.23 11.02
CA ARG A 98 -16.80 -26.02 11.86
C ARG A 98 -16.68 -25.75 13.37
N PHE A 99 -15.85 -24.80 13.77
CA PHE A 99 -15.75 -24.37 15.17
C PHE A 99 -15.99 -22.86 15.29
N ASN A 100 -17.27 -22.47 15.22
CA ASN A 100 -17.83 -21.28 15.85
C ASN A 100 -19.14 -21.69 16.51
#